data_AF-A0A1F5ZR96-F1
#
_entry.id   AF-A0A1F5ZR96-F1
#
_cell.length_a   1.000
_cell.length_b   1.000
_cell.length_c   1.000
_cell.angle_alpha   90.00
_cell.angle_beta   90.00
_cell.angle_gamma   90.00
#
_symmetry.space_group_name_H-M   'P 1'
#
loop_
_entity.id
_entity.type
_entity.pdbx_description
1 polymer ?
#
loop_
_entity_poly.entity_id
_entity_poly.type
_entity_poly.pdbx_seq_one_letter_code
_entity_poly.pdbx_strand_id
1 'polypeptide(L)'
;MDMETVANNLTHGTLDVWITTLEGWRNEEIATTLSQALGIPEVEFLKVAEIGYMFPDTYLLPKEASAGAAAKLFRDNFQAKVTPAILDKAKQHGLTTEELIIIASLVEREARHTDDRPIVASVILNRLEEKMKLDIDATVQYVLGYQTSEKSWWKQNLTLEDLKIDSPYNTYTNSGLPPTPIANPGLASIVAVVDAPKTDYLYYVSDKVGRIHPARTVEEHNRNVAKYID
;
A
#
# COMPACT_ATOMS: atom_id res chain seq x y z
N MET A 1 -40.72 -8.45 14.55
CA MET A 1 -39.81 -7.84 15.54
C MET A 1 -40.70 -7.16 16.55
N ASP A 2 -40.77 -7.67 17.78
CA ASP A 2 -41.64 -7.12 18.81
C ASP A 2 -41.01 -5.87 19.48
N MET A 3 -41.83 -5.15 20.23
CA MET A 3 -41.45 -3.90 20.90
C MET A 3 -40.37 -4.11 21.97
N GLU A 4 -40.31 -5.30 22.56
CA GLU A 4 -39.34 -5.67 23.59
C GLU A 4 -37.94 -5.87 23.00
N THR A 5 -37.87 -6.48 21.82
CA THR A 5 -36.66 -6.61 21.00
C THR A 5 -36.13 -5.24 20.58
N VAL A 6 -37.01 -4.35 20.12
CA VAL A 6 -36.64 -2.98 19.73
C VAL A 6 -36.17 -2.18 20.96
N ALA A 7 -36.86 -2.29 22.10
CA ALA A 7 -36.46 -1.62 23.33
C ALA A 7 -35.11 -2.13 23.85
N ASN A 8 -34.87 -3.45 23.87
CA ASN A 8 -33.60 -4.01 24.31
C ASN A 8 -32.41 -3.60 23.43
N ASN A 9 -32.62 -3.52 22.11
CA ASN A 9 -31.59 -3.04 21.17
C ASN A 9 -31.32 -1.53 21.31
N LEU A 10 -32.28 -0.75 21.79
CA LEU A 10 -32.12 0.69 22.05
C LEU A 10 -31.53 0.98 23.45
N THR A 11 -31.65 0.07 24.41
CA THR A 11 -31.10 0.23 25.77
C THR A 11 -29.67 -0.29 25.90
N HIS A 12 -29.28 -1.28 25.10
CA HIS A 12 -27.91 -1.77 24.99
C HIS A 12 -27.36 -1.23 23.68
N GLY A 13 -26.82 0.00 23.69
CA GLY A 13 -26.15 0.54 22.50
C GLY A 13 -25.22 -0.51 21.90
N THR A 14 -25.13 -0.57 20.56
CA THR A 14 -24.14 -1.44 19.93
C THR A 14 -22.78 -1.07 20.53
N LEU A 15 -22.09 -2.06 21.10
CA LEU A 15 -20.74 -1.86 21.61
C LEU A 15 -19.86 -1.61 20.40
N ASP A 16 -19.78 -0.37 19.96
CA ASP A 16 -18.98 0.01 18.81
C ASP A 16 -17.53 0.22 19.25
N VAL A 17 -16.60 -0.24 18.41
CA VAL A 17 -15.16 -0.19 18.66
C VAL A 17 -14.52 0.60 17.53
N TRP A 18 -13.65 1.54 17.91
CA TRP A 18 -12.81 2.25 16.95
C TRP A 18 -11.65 1.35 16.52
N ILE A 19 -11.54 1.13 15.21
CA ILE A 19 -10.48 0.35 14.57
C ILE A 19 -9.72 1.26 13.62
N THR A 20 -8.41 1.40 13.81
CA THR A 20 -7.54 2.13 12.89
C THR A 20 -6.75 1.14 12.05
N THR A 21 -6.83 1.29 10.73
CA THR A 21 -5.96 0.60 9.76
C THR A 21 -4.96 1.61 9.21
N LEU A 22 -3.66 1.24 9.17
CA LEU A 22 -2.61 2.17 8.76
C LEU A 22 -2.32 2.10 7.26
N GLU A 23 -1.87 3.21 6.70
CA GLU A 23 -1.36 3.29 5.32
C GLU A 23 -0.19 2.32 5.14
N GLY A 24 -0.13 1.65 3.99
CA GLY A 24 0.95 0.72 3.67
C GLY A 24 0.83 -0.64 4.35
N TRP A 25 -0.27 -0.92 5.06
CA TRP A 25 -0.56 -2.25 5.62
C TRP A 25 -1.06 -3.22 4.56
N ARG A 26 -0.67 -4.49 4.73
CA ARG A 26 -1.25 -5.62 4.01
C ARG A 26 -2.58 -6.06 4.63
N ASN A 27 -3.31 -6.90 3.91
CA ASN A 27 -4.55 -7.47 4.42
C ASN A 27 -4.33 -8.36 5.65
N GLU A 28 -3.18 -9.00 5.79
CA GLU A 28 -2.83 -9.81 6.96
C GLU A 28 -2.65 -8.95 8.23
N GLU A 29 -2.05 -7.76 8.11
CA GLU A 29 -1.91 -6.80 9.23
C GLU A 29 -3.28 -6.27 9.69
N ILE A 30 -4.17 -5.98 8.72
CA ILE A 30 -5.55 -5.60 9.00
C ILE A 30 -6.32 -6.76 9.65
N ALA A 31 -6.15 -7.98 9.14
CA ALA A 31 -6.81 -9.18 9.67
C ALA A 31 -6.44 -9.41 11.13
N THR A 32 -5.15 -9.33 11.49
CA THR A 32 -4.69 -9.45 12.87
C THR A 32 -5.29 -8.38 13.77
N THR A 33 -5.38 -7.13 13.29
CA THR A 33 -6.00 -6.03 14.05
C THR A 33 -7.49 -6.29 14.31
N LEU A 34 -8.24 -6.72 13.29
CA LEU A 34 -9.66 -7.06 13.41
C LEU A 34 -9.90 -8.27 14.32
N SER A 35 -9.05 -9.29 14.22
CA SER A 35 -9.09 -10.48 15.07
C SER A 35 -8.90 -10.12 16.54
N GLN A 36 -7.90 -9.30 16.85
CA GLN A 36 -7.61 -8.89 18.22
C GLN A 36 -8.71 -7.99 18.82
N ALA A 37 -9.28 -7.09 18.02
CA ALA A 37 -10.23 -6.10 18.53
C ALA A 37 -11.69 -6.57 18.51
N LEU A 38 -12.08 -7.36 17.51
CA LEU A 38 -13.47 -7.77 17.26
C LEU A 38 -13.68 -9.29 17.29
N GLY A 39 -12.62 -10.10 17.40
CA GLY A 39 -12.72 -11.56 17.35
C GLY A 39 -13.03 -12.11 15.96
N ILE A 40 -12.92 -11.29 14.91
CA ILE A 40 -13.11 -11.73 13.51
C ILE A 40 -11.98 -12.70 13.14
N PRO A 41 -12.24 -13.96 12.78
CA PRO A 41 -11.18 -14.87 12.38
C PRO A 41 -10.41 -14.33 11.17
N GLU A 42 -9.08 -14.28 11.26
CA GLU A 42 -8.22 -13.68 10.22
C GLU A 42 -8.51 -14.28 8.83
N VAL A 43 -8.67 -15.60 8.75
CA VAL A 43 -8.96 -16.33 7.51
C VAL A 43 -10.28 -15.88 6.87
N GLU A 44 -11.31 -15.53 7.66
CA GLU A 44 -12.59 -15.06 7.13
C GLU A 44 -12.46 -13.66 6.52
N PHE A 45 -11.64 -12.79 7.12
CA PHE A 45 -11.34 -11.49 6.53
C PHE A 45 -10.49 -11.62 5.27
N LEU A 46 -9.43 -12.43 5.29
CA LEU A 46 -8.55 -12.63 4.14
C LEU A 46 -9.27 -13.19 2.90
N LYS A 47 -10.36 -13.96 3.07
CA LYS A 47 -11.19 -14.44 1.95
C LYS A 47 -11.95 -13.34 1.21
N VAL A 48 -12.29 -12.25 1.90
CA VAL A 48 -13.12 -11.16 1.37
C VAL A 48 -12.36 -9.86 1.16
N ALA A 49 -11.13 -9.77 1.66
CA ALA A 49 -10.29 -8.61 1.55
C ALA A 49 -9.62 -8.52 0.17
N GLU A 50 -9.67 -7.34 -0.43
CA GLU A 50 -9.09 -7.02 -1.73
C GLU A 50 -7.89 -6.11 -1.51
N ILE A 51 -6.66 -6.61 -1.71
CA ILE A 51 -5.42 -5.84 -1.46
C ILE A 51 -5.37 -4.59 -2.35
N GLY A 52 -5.02 -3.45 -1.76
CA GLY A 52 -5.06 -2.14 -2.42
C GLY A 52 -6.40 -1.40 -2.25
N TYR A 53 -7.46 -2.09 -1.82
CA TYR A 53 -8.81 -1.53 -1.70
C TYR A 53 -9.37 -1.54 -0.27
N MET A 54 -8.64 -2.13 0.70
CA MET A 54 -8.98 -2.02 2.12
C MET A 54 -8.45 -0.69 2.65
N PHE A 55 -9.16 0.41 2.35
CA PHE A 55 -8.65 1.76 2.55
C PHE A 55 -8.18 2.03 3.99
N PRO A 56 -6.99 2.64 4.20
CA PRO A 56 -6.48 2.98 5.52
C PRO A 56 -7.23 4.18 6.12
N ASP A 57 -7.88 3.98 7.26
CA ASP A 57 -8.57 5.05 8.00
C ASP A 57 -8.88 4.57 9.44
N THR A 58 -9.59 5.41 10.20
CA THR A 58 -10.18 5.02 11.48
C THR A 58 -11.68 4.82 11.34
N TYR A 59 -12.14 3.61 11.67
CA TYR A 59 -13.51 3.13 11.46
C TYR A 59 -14.20 2.83 12.78
N LEU A 60 -15.49 3.16 12.87
CA LEU A 60 -16.35 2.71 13.96
C LEU A 60 -17.08 1.44 13.52
N LEU A 61 -16.79 0.31 14.17
CA LEU A 61 -17.37 -0.99 13.84
C LEU A 61 -18.12 -1.57 15.03
N PRO A 62 -19.32 -2.14 14.84
CA PRO A 62 -19.98 -2.91 15.89
C PRO A 62 -19.09 -4.08 16.35
N LYS A 63 -19.10 -4.41 17.65
CA LYS A 63 -18.31 -5.52 18.20
C LYS A 63 -18.56 -6.86 17.50
N GLU A 64 -19.79 -7.07 17.04
CA GLU A 64 -20.23 -8.29 16.34
C GLU A 64 -20.15 -8.15 14.81
N ALA A 65 -19.40 -7.18 14.29
CA ALA A 65 -19.24 -6.99 12.85
C ALA A 65 -18.64 -8.25 12.20
N SER A 66 -19.23 -8.66 11.06
CA SER A 66 -18.67 -9.75 10.27
C SER A 66 -17.48 -9.28 9.44
N ALA A 67 -16.63 -10.22 9.02
CA ALA A 67 -15.50 -9.94 8.14
C ALA A 67 -15.94 -9.23 6.84
N GLY A 68 -17.06 -9.67 6.25
CA GLY A 68 -17.64 -9.06 5.06
C GLY A 68 -18.16 -7.65 5.29
N ALA A 69 -18.73 -7.36 6.46
CA ALA A 69 -19.17 -6.01 6.81
C ALA A 69 -17.98 -5.04 6.96
N ALA A 70 -16.90 -5.48 7.62
CA ALA A 70 -15.67 -4.70 7.74
C ALA A 70 -15.02 -4.45 6.36
N ALA A 71 -14.84 -5.50 5.55
CA ALA A 71 -14.27 -5.36 4.21
C ALA A 71 -15.13 -4.49 3.28
N LYS A 72 -16.46 -4.56 3.38
CA LYS A 72 -17.35 -3.65 2.65
C LYS A 72 -17.15 -2.20 3.09
N LEU A 73 -17.10 -1.93 4.40
CA LEU A 73 -16.89 -0.58 4.92
C LEU A 73 -15.57 0.04 4.41
N PHE A 74 -14.49 -0.74 4.39
CA PHE A 74 -13.19 -0.27 3.88
C PHE A 74 -13.22 0.02 2.38
N ARG A 75 -13.90 -0.80 1.58
CA ARG A 75 -14.07 -0.57 0.13
C ARG A 75 -15.00 0.61 -0.18
N ASP A 76 -16.07 0.77 0.58
CA ASP A 76 -16.96 1.92 0.45
C ASP A 76 -16.17 3.21 0.73
N ASN A 77 -15.30 3.21 1.74
CA ASN A 77 -14.42 4.35 2.03
C ASN A 77 -13.40 4.58 0.92
N PHE A 78 -12.78 3.52 0.37
CA PHE A 78 -11.94 3.63 -0.83
C PHE A 78 -12.67 4.36 -1.96
N GLN A 79 -13.89 3.92 -2.28
CA GLN A 79 -14.69 4.52 -3.36
C GLN A 79 -15.07 5.97 -3.08
N ALA A 80 -15.30 6.32 -1.81
CA ALA A 80 -15.60 7.69 -1.41
C ALA A 80 -14.37 8.62 -1.54
N LYS A 81 -13.17 8.11 -1.23
CA LYS A 81 -11.91 8.90 -1.23
C LYS A 81 -11.29 8.97 -2.63
N VAL A 82 -11.30 7.87 -3.38
CA VAL A 82 -10.77 7.77 -4.74
C VAL A 82 -11.85 8.21 -5.72
N THR A 83 -11.99 9.52 -5.83
CA THR A 83 -13.05 10.15 -6.63
C THR A 83 -12.92 9.86 -8.13
N PRO A 84 -14.02 9.98 -8.91
CA PRO A 84 -13.95 9.90 -10.37
C PRO A 84 -12.93 10.85 -11.00
N ALA A 85 -12.72 12.05 -10.41
CA ALA A 85 -11.73 13.00 -10.90
C ALA A 85 -10.29 12.47 -10.80
N ILE A 86 -9.95 11.73 -9.74
CA ILE A 86 -8.65 11.06 -9.60
C ILE A 86 -8.51 9.97 -10.67
N LEU A 87 -9.55 9.15 -10.85
CA LEU A 87 -9.53 8.08 -11.85
C LEU A 87 -9.44 8.62 -13.29
N ASP A 88 -10.07 9.77 -13.57
CA ASP A 88 -9.97 10.40 -14.88
C ASP A 88 -8.59 11.00 -15.14
N LYS A 89 -7.91 11.53 -14.12
CA LYS A 89 -6.48 11.89 -14.25
C LYS A 89 -5.63 10.66 -14.55
N ALA A 90 -5.84 9.54 -13.85
CA ALA A 90 -5.10 8.31 -14.12
C ALA A 90 -5.24 7.85 -15.58
N LYS A 91 -6.46 7.91 -16.13
CA LYS A 91 -6.70 7.62 -17.56
C LYS A 91 -5.96 8.56 -18.51
N GLN A 92 -5.78 9.83 -18.15
CA GLN A 92 -4.97 10.78 -18.94
C GLN A 92 -3.50 10.38 -18.99
N HIS A 93 -3.01 9.67 -17.96
CA HIS A 93 -1.70 9.03 -17.93
C HIS A 93 -1.68 7.64 -18.58
N GLY A 94 -2.80 7.20 -19.20
CA GLY A 94 -2.91 5.88 -19.81
C GLY A 94 -3.02 4.72 -18.81
N LEU A 95 -3.25 5.01 -17.53
CA LEU A 95 -3.35 4.01 -16.47
C LEU A 95 -4.79 3.54 -16.29
N THR A 96 -4.96 2.24 -16.12
CA THR A 96 -6.17 1.67 -15.53
C THR A 96 -6.23 1.97 -14.03
N THR A 97 -7.42 1.83 -13.43
CA THR A 97 -7.56 1.94 -11.97
C THR A 97 -6.67 0.93 -11.24
N GLU A 98 -6.57 -0.28 -11.76
CA GLU A 98 -5.73 -1.33 -11.15
C GLU A 98 -4.25 -0.94 -11.16
N GLU A 99 -3.72 -0.50 -12.30
CA GLU A 99 -2.33 -0.04 -12.41
C GLU A 99 -2.06 1.17 -11.52
N LEU A 100 -2.99 2.11 -11.41
CA LEU A 100 -2.89 3.23 -10.48
C LEU A 100 -2.70 2.73 -9.03
N ILE A 101 -3.52 1.79 -8.58
CA ILE A 101 -3.45 1.29 -7.20
C ILE A 101 -2.21 0.43 -6.97
N ILE A 102 -1.76 -0.33 -7.98
CA ILE A 102 -0.48 -1.05 -7.92
C ILE A 102 0.65 -0.04 -7.70
N ILE A 103 0.78 0.97 -8.56
CA ILE A 103 1.85 1.98 -8.45
C ILE A 103 1.75 2.73 -7.12
N ALA A 104 0.54 3.12 -6.69
CA ALA A 104 0.35 3.79 -5.42
C ALA A 104 0.80 2.93 -4.23
N SER A 105 0.58 1.61 -4.26
CA SER A 105 1.07 0.69 -3.22
C SER A 105 2.60 0.59 -3.19
N LEU A 106 3.27 0.72 -4.35
CA LEU A 106 4.72 0.77 -4.43
C LEU A 106 5.25 2.09 -3.85
N VAL A 107 4.66 3.22 -4.27
CA VAL A 107 5.00 4.56 -3.76
C VAL A 107 4.84 4.63 -2.24
N GLU A 108 3.75 4.07 -1.70
CA GLU A 108 3.49 4.04 -0.25
C GLU A 108 4.60 3.34 0.53
N ARG A 109 5.17 2.27 -0.03
CA ARG A 109 6.22 1.48 0.62
C ARG A 109 7.62 2.05 0.45
N GLU A 110 7.82 2.91 -0.54
CA GLU A 110 9.12 3.51 -0.87
C GLU A 110 9.31 4.91 -0.29
N ALA A 111 8.25 5.71 -0.20
CA ALA A 111 8.33 7.11 0.21
C ALA A 111 7.81 7.31 1.63
N ARG A 112 8.72 7.66 2.55
CA ARG A 112 8.37 7.96 3.95
C ARG A 112 7.70 9.33 4.11
N HIS A 113 8.13 10.34 3.35
CA HIS A 113 7.62 11.71 3.45
C HIS A 113 6.65 12.01 2.31
N THR A 114 5.59 12.76 2.62
CA THR A 114 4.55 13.13 1.65
C THR A 114 5.12 13.87 0.43
N ASP A 115 6.09 14.75 0.64
CA ASP A 115 6.70 15.56 -0.43
C ASP A 115 7.57 14.75 -1.39
N ASP A 116 8.01 13.56 -0.96
CA ASP A 116 8.84 12.67 -1.77
C ASP A 116 8.01 11.72 -2.65
N ARG A 117 6.75 11.44 -2.27
CA ARG A 117 5.86 10.53 -3.00
C ARG A 117 5.72 10.87 -4.48
N PRO A 118 5.54 12.15 -4.91
CA PRO A 118 5.44 12.49 -6.33
C PRO A 118 6.74 12.21 -7.10
N ILE A 119 7.90 12.36 -6.46
CA ILE A 119 9.19 12.06 -7.10
C ILE A 119 9.36 10.56 -7.31
N VAL A 120 9.06 9.75 -6.30
CA VAL A 120 9.07 8.28 -6.41
C VAL A 120 8.09 7.82 -7.50
N ALA A 121 6.87 8.38 -7.50
CA ALA A 121 5.87 8.09 -8.53
C ALA A 121 6.38 8.44 -9.94
N SER A 122 7.03 9.60 -10.12
CA SER A 122 7.63 9.99 -11.39
C SER A 122 8.70 8.98 -11.85
N VAL A 123 9.57 8.51 -10.94
CA VAL A 123 10.60 7.52 -11.30
C VAL A 123 9.97 6.19 -11.72
N ILE A 124 8.95 5.71 -11.00
CA ILE A 124 8.26 4.46 -11.35
C ILE A 124 7.61 4.58 -12.73
N LEU A 125 6.89 5.67 -13.00
CA LEU A 125 6.24 5.92 -14.29
C LEU A 125 7.25 5.98 -15.44
N ASN A 126 8.35 6.71 -15.26
CA ASN A 126 9.43 6.81 -16.25
C ASN A 126 10.06 5.45 -16.55
N ARG A 127 10.36 4.65 -15.50
CA ARG A 127 10.92 3.30 -15.69
C ARG A 127 9.96 2.38 -16.44
N LEU A 128 8.65 2.46 -16.17
CA LEU A 128 7.64 1.69 -16.90
C LEU A 128 7.61 2.08 -18.39
N GLU A 129 7.67 3.38 -18.68
CA GLU A 129 7.72 3.89 -20.06
C GLU A 129 8.97 3.40 -20.81
N GLU A 130 10.13 3.41 -20.14
CA GLU A 130 11.39 2.90 -20.69
C GLU A 130 11.53 1.36 -20.65
N LYS A 131 10.51 0.65 -20.14
CA LYS A 131 10.53 -0.81 -19.94
C LYS A 131 11.69 -1.29 -19.06
N MET A 132 12.16 -0.42 -18.17
CA MET A 132 13.13 -0.75 -17.15
C MET A 132 12.47 -1.55 -16.03
N LYS A 133 13.29 -2.37 -15.35
CA LYS A 133 12.89 -3.03 -14.12
C LYS A 133 12.72 -1.99 -13.01
N LEU A 134 11.77 -2.21 -12.10
CA LEU A 134 11.51 -1.24 -11.03
C LEU A 134 12.53 -1.33 -9.90
N ASP A 135 13.10 -2.52 -9.65
CA ASP A 135 14.09 -2.76 -8.59
C ASP A 135 13.62 -2.26 -7.21
N ILE A 136 12.38 -2.60 -6.84
CA ILE A 136 11.73 -2.14 -5.59
C ILE A 136 11.79 -3.24 -4.54
N ASP A 137 12.55 -2.98 -3.46
CA ASP A 137 12.73 -3.90 -2.31
C ASP A 137 11.40 -4.35 -1.71
N ALA A 138 10.43 -3.43 -1.60
CA ALA A 138 9.11 -3.71 -1.02
C ALA A 138 8.37 -4.85 -1.74
N THR A 139 8.65 -5.05 -3.04
CA THR A 139 8.05 -6.16 -3.80
C THR A 139 8.64 -7.51 -3.43
N VAL A 140 9.94 -7.57 -3.12
CA VAL A 140 10.60 -8.78 -2.60
C VAL A 140 10.17 -9.05 -1.16
N GLN A 141 10.11 -8.02 -0.31
CA GLN A 141 9.59 -8.12 1.05
C GLN A 141 8.17 -8.69 1.07
N TYR A 142 7.32 -8.26 0.14
CA TYR A 142 5.96 -8.76 0.01
C TYR A 142 5.92 -10.29 -0.23
N VAL A 143 6.83 -10.82 -1.04
CA VAL A 143 6.92 -12.26 -1.34
C VAL A 143 7.47 -13.05 -0.14
N LEU A 144 8.49 -12.53 0.54
CA LEU A 144 9.07 -13.18 1.71
C LEU A 144 8.07 -13.31 2.87
N GLY A 145 7.10 -12.40 2.95
CA GLY A 145 6.02 -12.44 3.93
C GLY A 145 6.52 -12.31 5.37
N TYR A 146 5.78 -12.89 6.31
CA TYR A 146 6.04 -12.71 7.74
C TYR A 146 7.39 -13.29 8.18
N GLN A 147 8.24 -12.42 8.72
CA GLN A 147 9.54 -12.77 9.27
C GLN A 147 9.44 -13.00 10.77
N THR A 148 9.46 -14.26 11.21
CA THR A 148 9.33 -14.64 12.62
C THR A 148 10.40 -14.00 13.52
N SER A 149 11.63 -13.83 13.04
CA SER A 149 12.72 -13.21 13.79
C SER A 149 12.53 -11.72 14.04
N GLU A 150 11.86 -11.02 13.12
CA GLU A 150 11.63 -9.57 13.18
C GLU A 150 10.21 -9.22 13.66
N LYS A 151 9.32 -10.23 13.74
CA LYS A 151 7.89 -10.07 14.02
C LYS A 151 7.23 -9.04 13.10
N SER A 152 7.60 -9.08 11.82
CA SER A 152 7.21 -8.09 10.82
C SER A 152 6.92 -8.76 9.48
N TRP A 153 5.96 -8.23 8.72
CA TRP A 153 5.71 -8.60 7.33
C TRP A 153 6.72 -7.99 6.34
N TRP A 154 7.53 -7.06 6.83
CA TRP A 154 8.42 -6.22 6.02
C TRP A 154 9.86 -6.40 6.51
N LYS A 155 10.56 -7.38 5.94
CA LYS A 155 11.96 -7.70 6.26
C LYS A 155 12.85 -6.49 6.04
N GLN A 156 13.51 -6.00 7.08
CA GLN A 156 14.24 -4.72 7.01
C GLN A 156 15.53 -4.81 6.19
N ASN A 157 16.25 -5.93 6.27
CA ASN A 157 17.53 -6.10 5.60
C ASN A 157 17.44 -7.25 4.60
N LEU A 158 17.24 -6.93 3.32
CA LEU A 158 17.27 -7.92 2.24
C LEU A 158 18.70 -8.33 1.94
N THR A 159 18.90 -9.63 1.79
CA THR A 159 20.16 -10.23 1.34
C THR A 159 20.18 -10.34 -0.17
N LEU A 160 21.37 -10.50 -0.76
CA LEU A 160 21.50 -10.76 -2.21
C LEU A 160 20.78 -12.03 -2.68
N GLU A 161 20.51 -12.97 -1.78
CA GLU A 161 19.75 -14.18 -2.09
C GLU A 161 18.24 -13.91 -2.08
N ASP A 162 17.76 -13.08 -1.16
CA ASP A 162 16.35 -12.65 -1.15
C ASP A 162 15.96 -11.98 -2.47
N LEU A 163 16.84 -11.13 -3.02
CA LEU A 163 16.60 -10.41 -4.28
C LEU A 163 16.44 -11.33 -5.51
N LYS A 164 16.83 -12.61 -5.40
CA LYS A 164 16.74 -13.59 -6.48
C LYS A 164 15.51 -14.49 -6.38
N ILE A 165 14.63 -14.27 -5.38
CA ILE A 165 13.44 -15.10 -5.19
C ILE A 165 12.61 -15.16 -6.48
N ASP A 166 12.26 -16.38 -6.90
CA ASP A 166 11.43 -16.60 -8.07
C ASP A 166 9.96 -16.34 -7.73
N SER A 167 9.44 -15.21 -8.23
CA SER A 167 8.08 -14.78 -8.01
C SER A 167 7.70 -13.73 -9.04
N PRO A 168 6.46 -13.71 -9.55
CA PRO A 168 6.00 -12.67 -10.47
C PRO A 168 5.96 -11.27 -9.84
N TYR A 169 6.01 -11.17 -8.50
CA TYR A 169 6.10 -9.88 -7.81
C TYR A 169 7.52 -9.32 -7.77
N ASN A 170 8.56 -10.13 -7.97
CA ASN A 170 9.93 -9.68 -7.85
C ASN A 170 10.29 -8.74 -9.02
N THR A 171 10.35 -7.44 -8.74
CA THR A 171 10.64 -6.40 -9.74
C THR A 171 12.13 -6.25 -10.08
N TYR A 172 13.02 -7.01 -9.44
CA TYR A 172 14.43 -7.14 -9.84
C TYR A 172 14.63 -8.17 -10.96
N THR A 173 13.72 -9.15 -11.07
CA THR A 173 13.81 -10.22 -12.07
C THR A 173 12.81 -10.01 -13.20
N ASN A 174 11.63 -9.44 -12.91
CA ASN A 174 10.57 -9.17 -13.87
C ASN A 174 10.45 -7.68 -14.21
N SER A 175 10.30 -7.35 -15.48
CA SER A 175 9.99 -5.98 -15.93
C SER A 175 8.49 -5.71 -15.84
N GLY A 176 8.13 -4.43 -15.62
CA GLY A 176 6.73 -4.00 -15.51
C GLY A 176 6.21 -4.01 -14.07
N LEU A 177 4.89 -3.92 -13.93
CA LEU A 177 4.21 -3.93 -12.64
C LEU A 177 4.09 -5.35 -12.07
N PRO A 178 4.10 -5.52 -10.73
CA PRO A 178 3.71 -6.79 -10.11
C PRO A 178 2.23 -7.10 -10.39
N PRO A 179 1.79 -8.37 -10.21
CA PRO A 179 0.44 -8.79 -10.57
C PRO A 179 -0.69 -8.09 -9.81
N THR A 180 -0.45 -7.64 -8.58
CA THR A 180 -1.43 -6.93 -7.74
C THR A 180 -0.70 -5.91 -6.84
N PRO A 181 -1.44 -5.00 -6.16
CA PRO A 181 -0.86 -4.15 -5.13
C PRO A 181 -0.19 -4.95 -4.01
N ILE A 182 0.87 -4.42 -3.42
CA ILE A 182 1.59 -5.09 -2.31
C ILE A 182 1.13 -4.62 -0.93
N ALA A 183 0.31 -3.57 -0.88
CA ALA A 183 -0.20 -2.95 0.35
C ALA A 183 -1.47 -2.14 0.02
N ASN A 184 -2.18 -1.68 1.06
CA ASN A 184 -3.26 -0.72 0.94
C ASN A 184 -2.70 0.72 1.01
N PRO A 185 -2.64 1.47 -0.12
CA PRO A 185 -2.07 2.81 -0.13
C PRO A 185 -3.01 3.85 0.49
N GLY A 186 -2.43 4.89 1.06
CA GLY A 186 -3.16 6.08 1.46
C GLY A 186 -3.55 6.96 0.26
N LEU A 187 -4.45 7.92 0.49
CA LEU A 187 -4.87 8.87 -0.54
C LEU A 187 -3.69 9.69 -1.08
N ALA A 188 -2.73 10.03 -0.21
CA ALA A 188 -1.56 10.81 -0.60
C ALA A 188 -0.71 10.09 -1.67
N SER A 189 -0.52 8.78 -1.53
CA SER A 189 0.23 7.98 -2.52
C SER A 189 -0.56 7.83 -3.83
N ILE A 190 -1.89 7.64 -3.75
CA ILE A 190 -2.75 7.58 -4.96
C ILE A 190 -2.70 8.92 -5.72
N VAL A 191 -2.83 10.04 -5.01
CA VAL A 191 -2.76 11.38 -5.61
C VAL A 191 -1.37 11.65 -6.18
N ALA A 192 -0.30 11.24 -5.50
CA ALA A 192 1.07 11.42 -5.96
C ALA A 192 1.34 10.75 -7.32
N VAL A 193 0.65 9.64 -7.65
CA VAL A 193 0.78 8.99 -8.96
C VAL A 193 0.12 9.81 -10.07
N VAL A 194 -1.12 10.28 -9.86
CA VAL A 194 -1.86 11.02 -10.89
C VAL A 194 -1.41 12.48 -11.03
N ASP A 195 -0.75 13.02 -10.00
CA ASP A 195 -0.18 14.37 -10.00
C ASP A 195 1.37 14.32 -10.06
N ALA A 196 1.95 13.19 -10.47
CA ALA A 196 3.39 13.03 -10.58
C ALA A 196 3.97 14.08 -11.55
N PRO A 197 5.03 14.81 -11.16
CA PRO A 197 5.68 15.76 -12.06
C PRO A 197 6.31 15.02 -13.24
N LYS A 198 6.30 15.66 -14.42
CA LYS A 198 7.09 15.18 -15.55
C LYS A 198 8.55 15.50 -15.30
N THR A 199 9.36 14.47 -15.12
CA THR A 199 10.81 14.57 -14.90
C THR A 199 11.53 13.50 -15.71
N ASP A 200 12.86 13.60 -15.81
CA ASP A 200 13.69 12.57 -16.44
C ASP A 200 14.41 11.70 -15.38
N TYR A 201 13.88 11.64 -14.15
CA TYR A 201 14.49 10.85 -13.09
C TYR A 201 14.22 9.36 -13.32
N LEU A 202 15.27 8.55 -13.24
CA LEU A 202 15.22 7.10 -13.39
C LEU A 202 15.73 6.37 -12.14
N TYR A 203 16.28 7.11 -11.17
CA TYR A 203 16.86 6.56 -9.97
C TYR A 203 16.51 7.45 -8.78
N TYR A 204 16.49 6.87 -7.60
CA TYR A 204 16.45 7.61 -6.36
C TYR A 204 17.16 6.84 -5.26
N VAL A 205 17.52 7.54 -4.18
CA VAL A 205 18.01 6.92 -2.95
C VAL A 205 17.41 7.65 -1.76
N SER A 206 16.98 6.91 -0.73
CA SER A 206 16.49 7.47 0.53
C SER A 206 17.64 7.65 1.51
N ASP A 207 17.85 8.86 2.03
CA ASP A 207 18.87 9.12 3.05
C ASP A 207 18.51 8.55 4.44
N LYS A 208 19.42 8.72 5.41
CA LYS A 208 19.28 8.23 6.81
C LYS A 208 18.04 8.77 7.54
N VAL A 209 17.44 9.88 7.08
CA VAL A 209 16.21 10.45 7.64
C VAL A 209 14.98 10.20 6.77
N GLY A 210 15.13 9.41 5.71
CA GLY A 210 14.04 8.98 4.83
C GLY A 210 13.75 9.92 3.65
N ARG A 211 14.61 10.91 3.37
CA ARG A 211 14.38 11.85 2.26
C ARG A 211 14.89 11.30 0.94
N ILE A 212 14.11 11.49 -0.11
CA ILE A 212 14.42 11.00 -1.44
C ILE A 212 15.33 11.96 -2.21
N HIS A 213 16.43 11.43 -2.72
CA HIS A 213 17.38 12.13 -3.60
C HIS A 213 17.33 11.54 -5.01
N PRO A 214 16.60 12.17 -5.95
CA PRO A 214 16.45 11.65 -7.30
C PRO A 214 17.71 11.83 -8.14
N ALA A 215 17.82 11.03 -9.19
CA ALA A 215 18.92 11.02 -10.15
C ALA A 215 18.42 10.61 -11.54
N ARG A 216 18.99 11.22 -12.59
CA ARG A 216 18.71 10.89 -13.98
C ARG A 216 19.55 9.73 -14.48
N THR A 217 20.78 9.62 -14.00
CA THR A 217 21.73 8.58 -14.43
C THR A 217 22.25 7.76 -13.25
N VAL A 218 22.80 6.58 -13.55
CA VAL A 218 23.44 5.72 -12.55
C VAL A 218 24.64 6.40 -11.89
N GLU A 219 25.39 7.25 -12.62
CA GLU A 219 26.50 8.01 -12.05
C GLU A 219 26.02 9.09 -11.07
N GLU A 220 24.90 9.75 -11.36
CA GLU A 220 24.23 10.66 -10.41
C GLU A 220 23.76 9.90 -9.17
N HIS A 221 23.13 8.74 -9.36
CA HIS A 221 22.68 7.89 -8.26
C HIS A 221 23.84 7.47 -7.35
N ASN A 222 24.94 6.97 -7.92
CA ASN A 222 26.12 6.56 -7.15
C ASN A 222 26.75 7.73 -6.38
N ARG A 223 26.71 8.96 -6.93
CA ARG A 223 27.13 10.16 -6.19
C ARG A 223 26.18 10.49 -5.03
N ASN A 224 24.88 10.31 -5.20
CA ASN A 224 23.90 10.50 -4.13
C ASN A 224 24.11 9.46 -3.02
N VAL A 225 24.34 8.18 -3.36
CA VAL A 225 24.66 7.11 -2.40
C VAL A 225 25.88 7.49 -1.55
N ALA A 226 26.99 7.84 -2.20
CA ALA A 226 28.23 8.22 -1.51
C ALA A 226 28.11 9.50 -0.65
N LYS A 227 27.11 10.35 -0.91
CA LYS A 227 26.91 11.61 -0.20
C LYS A 227 25.94 11.49 0.98
N TYR A 228 24.90 10.67 0.84
CA TYR A 228 23.76 10.64 1.77
C TYR A 228 23.61 9.33 2.55
N ILE A 229 24.24 8.24 2.09
CA ILE A 229 24.18 6.91 2.72
C ILE A 229 25.48 6.59 3.45
N ASP A 230 26.60 6.71 2.74
CA ASP A 230 27.93 6.49 3.31
C ASP A 230 28.24 7.58 4.36
#